data_AF-A0A923HI59-F1
#
_entry.id   AF-A0A923HI59-F1
#
_cell.length_a   1.000
_cell.length_b   1.000
_cell.length_c   1.000
_cell.angle_alpha   90.00
_cell.angle_beta   90.00
_cell.angle_gamma   90.00
#
_symmetry.space_group_name_H-M   'P 1'
#
loop_
_entity.id
_entity.type
_entity.pdbx_description
1 polymer ?
#
loop_
_entity_poly.entity_id
_entity_poly.type
_entity_poly.pdbx_seq_one_letter_code
_entity_poly.pdbx_strand_id
1 'polypeptide(L)'
;MSETSESNVNPAAFPFWPHHVRFWQANTQDDVGRPLWIGAATYDAGVGISYTTGQITHHIAAEVDKERDKLIADLQQTGALVIQWIDSFQPTHEGRNGGGDRFVTDGKLGVIEER
;
A
#
# COMPACT_ATOMS: atom_id res chain seq x y z
N MET A 1 18.28 -30.19 0.86
CA MET A 1 17.44 -30.48 -0.30
C MET A 1 15.99 -30.51 0.17
N SER A 2 15.30 -29.38 0.02
CA SER A 2 13.83 -29.26 -0.03
C SER A 2 13.51 -27.77 -0.10
N GLU A 3 13.72 -27.23 -1.29
CA GLU A 3 13.21 -25.95 -1.75
C GLU A 3 11.70 -26.15 -1.92
N THR A 4 10.90 -25.68 -0.97
CA THR A 4 9.45 -25.71 -1.10
C THR A 4 9.06 -24.61 -2.07
N SER A 5 8.75 -25.00 -3.30
CA SER A 5 8.24 -24.14 -4.34
C SER A 5 7.09 -23.30 -3.81
N GLU A 6 7.28 -21.98 -3.77
CA GLU A 6 6.18 -21.02 -3.68
C GLU A 6 5.24 -21.35 -4.84
N SER A 7 4.02 -21.80 -4.49
CA SER A 7 3.02 -22.14 -5.48
C SER A 7 2.74 -20.90 -6.31
N ASN A 8 3.02 -20.97 -7.61
CA ASN A 8 2.56 -20.01 -8.62
C ASN A 8 1.02 -20.06 -8.69
N VAL A 9 0.36 -19.44 -7.72
CA VAL A 9 -1.07 -19.17 -7.79
C VAL A 9 -1.25 -18.00 -8.75
N ASN A 10 -1.88 -18.26 -9.90
CA ASN A 10 -2.25 -17.24 -10.87
C ASN A 10 -3.32 -16.32 -10.24
N PRO A 11 -3.01 -15.04 -9.97
CA PRO A 11 -3.93 -14.15 -9.28
C PRO A 11 -5.20 -13.84 -10.10
N ALA A 12 -5.24 -14.18 -11.39
CA ALA A 12 -6.41 -13.96 -12.25
C ALA A 12 -7.53 -15.01 -12.06
N ALA A 13 -7.27 -16.13 -11.37
CA ALA A 13 -8.21 -17.25 -11.29
C ALA A 13 -9.21 -17.17 -10.11
N PHE A 14 -8.98 -16.29 -9.13
CA PHE A 14 -9.80 -16.17 -7.93
C PHE A 14 -9.84 -14.72 -7.42
N PRO A 15 -10.98 -14.01 -7.42
CA PRO A 15 -11.04 -12.57 -7.14
C PRO A 15 -11.09 -12.27 -5.62
N PHE A 16 -10.35 -13.03 -4.81
CA PHE A 16 -10.49 -13.01 -3.35
C PHE A 16 -9.44 -12.16 -2.62
N TRP A 17 -8.57 -11.48 -3.36
CA TRP A 17 -7.49 -10.68 -2.77
C TRP A 17 -7.87 -9.19 -2.67
N PRO A 18 -8.20 -8.71 -1.47
CA PRO A 18 -8.67 -7.36 -1.28
C PRO A 18 -7.58 -6.30 -1.51
N HIS A 19 -8.00 -5.23 -2.17
CA HIS A 19 -7.35 -3.92 -2.12
C HIS A 19 -7.76 -3.23 -0.82
N HIS A 20 -6.80 -2.96 0.06
CA HIS A 20 -7.07 -2.31 1.34
C HIS A 20 -6.55 -0.88 1.34
N VAL A 21 -7.43 0.06 1.64
CA VAL A 21 -7.05 1.44 1.98
C VAL A 21 -7.43 1.75 3.42
N ARG A 22 -6.54 2.44 4.13
CA ARG A 22 -6.75 2.93 5.49
C ARG A 22 -6.45 4.42 5.53
N PHE A 23 -7.30 5.18 6.22
CA PHE A 23 -7.13 6.61 6.42
C PHE A 23 -7.13 6.95 7.91
N TRP A 24 -6.25 7.86 8.30
CA TRP A 24 -6.14 8.39 9.64
C TRP A 24 -6.22 9.91 9.55
N GLN A 25 -7.17 10.50 10.29
CA GLN A 25 -7.25 11.94 10.41
C GLN A 25 -6.13 12.43 11.34
N ALA A 26 -5.34 13.39 10.88
CA ALA A 26 -4.36 14.06 11.71
C ALA A 26 -5.02 15.14 12.57
N ASN A 27 -4.42 15.47 13.72
CA ASN A 27 -4.86 16.56 14.58
C ASN A 27 -4.41 17.94 14.06
N THR A 28 -4.37 18.11 12.74
CA THR A 28 -3.97 19.35 12.07
C THR A 28 -4.95 19.67 10.94
N GLN A 29 -5.00 20.93 10.58
CA GLN A 29 -5.76 21.46 9.46
C GLN A 29 -4.82 22.22 8.54
N ASP A 30 -5.24 22.43 7.30
CA ASP A 30 -4.55 23.35 6.40
C ASP A 30 -4.93 24.81 6.67
N ASP A 31 -4.35 25.73 5.89
CA ASP A 31 -4.54 27.19 6.04
C ASP A 31 -5.99 27.66 5.86
N VAL A 32 -6.86 26.82 5.28
CA VAL A 32 -8.29 27.11 5.06
C VAL A 32 -9.21 26.26 5.96
N GLY A 33 -8.65 25.55 6.93
CA GLY A 33 -9.39 24.79 7.95
C GLY A 33 -9.85 23.39 7.53
N ARG A 34 -9.35 22.86 6.40
CA ARG A 34 -9.66 21.50 5.95
C ARG A 34 -8.87 20.47 6.77
N PRO A 35 -9.50 19.34 7.19
CA PRO A 35 -8.80 18.31 7.94
C PRO A 35 -7.75 17.61 7.09
N LEU A 36 -6.56 17.40 7.64
CA LEU A 36 -5.53 16.58 7.00
C LEU A 36 -5.79 15.09 7.26
N TRP A 37 -5.77 14.30 6.19
CA TRP A 37 -5.86 12.85 6.23
C TRP A 37 -4.57 12.21 5.73
N ILE A 38 -4.09 11.21 6.44
CA ILE A 38 -2.96 10.36 6.05
C ILE A 38 -3.53 9.02 5.59
N GLY A 39 -3.08 8.54 4.43
CA GLY A 39 -3.56 7.29 3.85
C GLY A 39 -2.45 6.26 3.66
N ALA A 40 -2.82 4.98 3.69
CA ALA A 40 -1.98 3.89 3.22
C ALA A 40 -2.82 2.89 2.42
N ALA A 41 -2.27 2.40 1.32
CA ALA A 41 -2.90 1.43 0.44
C ALA A 41 -2.03 0.16 0.35
N THR A 42 -2.64 -1.01 0.51
CA THR A 42 -1.95 -2.31 0.51
C THR A 42 -2.75 -3.35 -0.25
N TYR A 43 -2.09 -4.09 -1.13
CA TYR A 43 -2.69 -5.23 -1.82
C TYR A 43 -2.40 -6.51 -1.05
N ASP A 44 -3.45 -7.24 -0.66
CA ASP A 44 -3.34 -8.56 -0.06
C ASP A 44 -2.88 -9.56 -1.12
N ALA A 45 -1.67 -10.09 -1.00
CA ALA A 45 -1.10 -11.05 -1.93
C ALA A 45 -1.48 -12.51 -1.59
N GLY A 46 -2.20 -12.72 -0.49
CA GLY A 46 -2.72 -14.01 -0.07
C GLY A 46 -2.38 -14.39 1.36
N VAL A 47 -2.79 -15.61 1.70
CA VAL A 47 -2.68 -16.15 3.05
C VAL A 47 -1.47 -17.08 3.14
N GLY A 48 -0.71 -16.96 4.22
CA GLY A 48 0.39 -17.86 4.55
C GLY A 48 0.58 -17.99 6.06
N ILE A 49 1.76 -18.47 6.47
CA ILE A 49 2.10 -18.65 7.88
C ILE A 49 3.12 -17.59 8.27
N SER A 50 2.83 -16.86 9.34
CA SER A 50 3.74 -15.86 9.90
C SER A 50 5.05 -16.51 10.33
N TYR A 51 6.17 -15.97 9.85
CA TYR A 51 7.51 -16.38 10.26
C TYR A 51 7.81 -16.08 11.74
N THR A 52 7.08 -15.15 12.34
CA THR A 52 7.32 -14.70 13.72
C THR A 52 6.40 -15.38 14.73
N THR A 53 5.17 -15.72 14.35
CA THR A 53 4.17 -16.29 15.28
C THR A 53 3.74 -17.72 14.95
N GLY A 54 4.02 -18.21 13.73
CA GLY A 54 3.53 -19.51 13.26
C GLY A 54 2.01 -19.55 13.02
N GLN A 55 1.32 -18.40 13.10
CA GLN A 55 -0.12 -18.30 12.87
C GLN A 55 -0.43 -18.00 11.40
N ILE A 56 -1.65 -18.30 11.00
CA ILE A 56 -2.18 -17.88 9.70
C ILE A 56 -2.16 -16.35 9.64
N THR A 57 -1.56 -15.80 8.59
CA THR A 57 -1.45 -14.37 8.35
C THR A 57 -1.68 -14.02 6.89
N HIS A 58 -2.06 -12.78 6.64
CA HIS A 58 -2.17 -12.22 5.31
C HIS A 58 -0.84 -11.58 4.94
N HIS A 59 -0.36 -11.85 3.73
CA HIS A 59 0.85 -11.27 3.17
C HIS A 59 0.49 -10.08 2.29
N ILE A 60 1.24 -8.99 2.42
CA ILE A 60 1.09 -7.82 1.55
C ILE A 60 2.06 -7.95 0.38
N ALA A 61 1.61 -7.55 -0.82
CA ALA A 61 2.48 -7.51 -1.99
C ALA A 61 3.67 -6.55 -1.79
N ALA A 62 4.83 -6.96 -2.29
CA ALA A 62 6.07 -6.21 -2.08
C ALA A 62 6.10 -4.86 -2.79
N GLU A 63 5.52 -4.74 -3.99
CA GLU A 63 5.50 -3.51 -4.78
C GLU A 63 4.39 -2.57 -4.27
N VAL A 64 4.61 -1.94 -3.11
CA VAL A 64 3.60 -1.13 -2.41
C VAL A 64 3.13 0.06 -3.23
N ASP A 65 3.98 0.58 -4.12
CA ASP A 65 3.65 1.69 -5.00
C ASP A 65 2.57 1.33 -6.03
N LYS A 66 2.48 0.07 -6.47
CA LYS A 66 1.44 -0.33 -7.43
C LYS A 66 0.05 -0.11 -6.88
N GLU A 67 -0.13 -0.39 -5.59
CA GLU A 67 -1.41 -0.20 -4.91
C GLU A 67 -1.70 1.27 -4.64
N ARG A 68 -0.68 2.03 -4.21
CA ARG A 68 -0.76 3.51 -4.08
C ARG A 68 -1.18 4.15 -5.41
N ASP A 69 -0.49 3.80 -6.49
CA ASP A 69 -0.69 4.40 -7.81
C ASP A 69 -2.05 4.01 -8.38
N LYS A 70 -2.51 2.77 -8.14
CA LYS A 70 -3.88 2.35 -8.47
C LYS A 70 -4.92 3.21 -7.75
N LEU A 71 -4.80 3.39 -6.43
CA LEU A 71 -5.73 4.22 -5.66
C LEU A 71 -5.76 5.66 -6.19
N ILE A 72 -4.59 6.24 -6.45
CA ILE A 72 -4.46 7.59 -7.00
C ILE A 72 -5.11 7.67 -8.39
N ALA A 73 -4.86 6.72 -9.27
CA ALA A 73 -5.44 6.67 -10.61
C ALA A 73 -6.97 6.54 -10.57
N ASP A 74 -7.52 5.75 -9.65
CA ASP A 74 -8.98 5.63 -9.45
C ASP A 74 -9.57 6.95 -8.94
N LEU A 75 -8.91 7.61 -7.97
CA LEU A 75 -9.33 8.92 -7.45
C LEU A 75 -9.27 10.02 -8.53
N GLN A 76 -8.27 10.01 -9.40
CA GLN A 76 -8.15 10.97 -10.51
C GLN A 76 -9.34 10.96 -11.47
N GLN A 77 -10.02 9.82 -11.63
CA GLN A 77 -11.18 9.69 -12.50
C GLN A 77 -12.37 10.56 -12.06
N THR A 78 -12.39 11.02 -10.80
CA THR A 78 -13.39 11.97 -10.30
C THR A 78 -13.29 13.34 -10.98
N GLY A 79 -12.12 13.68 -11.53
CA GLY A 79 -11.85 14.98 -12.14
C GLY A 79 -11.82 16.15 -11.15
N ALA A 80 -11.92 15.92 -9.84
CA ALA A 80 -12.02 16.96 -8.81
C ALA A 80 -10.69 17.22 -8.06
N LEU A 81 -9.65 16.43 -8.35
CA LEU A 81 -8.44 16.38 -7.53
C LEU A 81 -7.22 16.95 -8.24
N VAL A 82 -6.29 17.49 -7.44
CA VAL A 82 -4.91 17.84 -7.80
C VAL A 82 -4.00 16.89 -7.03
N ILE A 83 -2.99 16.35 -7.71
CA ILE A 83 -1.99 15.48 -7.08
C ILE A 83 -0.62 16.11 -7.23
N GLN A 84 0.07 16.19 -6.10
CA GLN A 84 1.47 16.58 -6.01
C GLN A 84 2.27 15.41 -5.46
N TRP A 85 3.55 15.36 -5.81
CA TRP A 85 4.45 14.31 -5.35
C TRP A 85 5.56 14.94 -4.53
N ILE A 86 5.77 14.41 -3.33
CA ILE A 86 6.96 14.67 -2.54
C ILE A 86 7.93 13.51 -2.83
N ASP A 87 8.99 13.83 -3.57
CA ASP A 87 10.08 12.88 -3.81
C ASP A 87 10.91 12.67 -2.53
N SER A 88 11.54 11.49 -2.42
CA SER A 88 12.44 11.14 -1.30
C SER A 88 11.82 11.25 0.10
N PHE A 89 10.50 11.05 0.22
CA PHE A 89 9.80 11.02 1.50
C PHE A 89 10.21 9.81 2.36
N GLN A 90 10.32 8.63 1.73
CA GLN A 90 10.77 7.41 2.38
C GLN A 90 12.22 7.09 1.95
N PRO A 91 13.23 7.28 2.82
CA PRO A 91 14.63 7.04 2.47
C PRO A 91 14.97 5.55 2.26
N THR A 92 14.19 4.64 2.85
CA THR A 92 14.42 3.20 2.73
C THR A 92 13.54 2.61 1.63
N HIS A 93 14.15 2.30 0.49
CA HIS A 93 13.41 1.88 -0.71
C HIS A 93 13.07 0.39 -0.72
N GLU A 94 13.73 -0.43 0.08
CA GLU A 94 13.39 -1.84 0.23
C GLU A 94 13.68 -2.34 1.64
N GLY A 95 12.97 -3.39 2.05
CA GLY A 95 13.14 -3.97 3.37
C GLY A 95 12.06 -4.99 3.68
N ARG A 96 11.81 -5.21 4.97
CA ARG A 96 10.70 -6.03 5.46
C ARG A 96 9.79 -5.23 6.39
N ASN A 97 8.49 -5.45 6.31
CA ASN A 97 7.51 -4.88 7.22
C ASN A 97 7.51 -5.62 8.58
N GLY A 98 6.70 -5.16 9.53
CA GLY A 98 6.61 -5.79 10.86
C GLY A 98 6.08 -7.23 10.87
N GLY A 99 5.41 -7.67 9.80
CA GLY A 99 4.97 -9.05 9.58
C GLY A 99 6.02 -9.94 8.89
N GLY A 100 7.11 -9.34 8.39
CA GLY A 100 8.18 -10.04 7.68
C GLY A 100 8.04 -10.00 6.15
N ASP A 101 6.99 -9.41 5.58
CA ASP A 101 6.85 -9.32 4.12
C ASP A 101 7.86 -8.33 3.57
N ARG A 102 8.43 -8.66 2.41
CA ARG A 102 9.29 -7.73 1.69
C ARG A 102 8.46 -6.54 1.21
N PHE A 103 9.05 -5.35 1.20
CA PHE A 103 8.52 -4.20 0.47
C PHE A 103 9.59 -3.60 -0.45
N VAL A 104 9.14 -2.96 -1.52
CA VAL A 104 9.93 -2.14 -2.46
C VAL A 104 9.10 -0.90 -2.81
N THR A 105 9.73 0.28 -2.77
CA THR A 105 9.09 1.58 -3.06
C THR A 105 10.05 2.54 -3.77
N ASP A 106 9.50 3.44 -4.58
CA ASP A 106 10.15 4.59 -5.21
C ASP A 106 10.41 5.73 -4.22
N GLY A 107 9.94 5.60 -2.98
CA GLY A 107 10.18 6.54 -1.90
C GLY A 107 9.28 7.78 -1.93
N LYS A 108 8.29 7.86 -2.82
CA LYS A 108 7.45 9.04 -3.01
C LYS A 108 6.20 9.03 -2.14
N LEU A 109 5.76 10.23 -1.76
CA LEU A 109 4.48 10.46 -1.12
C LEU A 109 3.56 11.27 -2.04
N GLY A 110 2.37 10.73 -2.32
CA GLY A 110 1.32 11.45 -3.02
C GLY A 110 0.55 12.37 -2.07
N VAL A 111 0.46 13.65 -2.39
CA VAL A 111 -0.36 14.65 -1.71
C VAL A 111 -1.55 14.96 -2.62
N ILE A 112 -2.76 14.77 -2.09
CA ILE A 112 -4.00 14.88 -2.85
C ILE A 112 -4.84 16.00 -2.24
N GLU A 113 -5.24 16.94 -3.08
CA GLU A 113 -6.09 18.07 -2.68
C GLU A 113 -7.29 18.17 -3.62
N GLU A 114 -8.43 18.58 -3.10
CA GLU A 114 -9.54 19.03 -3.94
C GLU A 114 -9.16 20.35 -4.62
N ARG A 115 -9.60 20.51 -5.87
CA ARG A 115 -9.43 21.76 -6.64
C ARG A 115 -10.13 22.96 -6.04
#